data_AF-A0A936MQA4-F1
#
_entry.id   AF-A0A936MQA4-F1
#
_cell.length_a   1.000
_cell.length_b   1.000
_cell.length_c   1.000
_cell.angle_alpha   90.00
_cell.angle_beta   90.00
_cell.angle_gamma   90.00
#
_symmetry.space_group_name_H-M   'P 1'
#
loop_
_entity.id
_entity.type
_entity.pdbx_description
1 polymer ?
#
loop_
_entity_poly.entity_id
_entity_poly.type
_entity_poly.pdbx_seq_one_letter_code
_entity_poly.pdbx_strand_id
1 'polypeptide(L)'
;MQKPYAFLLCALIVAPAACSSSSVDAPKTNATDAGTNDASAPTEGPSVCGRRVEGYAYKRAYADTAAWNVPVCGLQKWSKGDEYVNRFWYFSNNRDADPNAEDPNRGYHRVDFGLDPATDFAAPVYDVKDATTTRFVTKRDGWSGTSNLEVDEKVPWNPSWRAMEGSDAVLIILDHESGKEWNFWGLVQSELVTNIYNDSQCWLVPGYNASTHLCAASANLIRTPKGDIADHRTYGGNFPSRGVRIQFYAMLATPEEVAAGEIRHALSMGAANTMFGPECTAEVETDAAGTTCGFAVAPAGGLEWHTACSACAPSPLSELELRKRGFLKERDLRSTSAMREIETWLDGRGYTGRLRETARIFAVAVRDYGWFITDTAGTATFGVSGSANPKREMHGAHWESKGMAGVC
;
A
#
# COMPACT_ATOMS: atom_id res chain seq x y z
N MET A 1 43.04 -24.46 -7.93
CA MET A 1 43.72 -24.09 -6.67
C MET A 1 42.85 -23.07 -5.95
N GLN A 2 42.32 -23.48 -4.79
CA GLN A 2 41.58 -22.64 -3.85
C GLN A 2 42.50 -21.57 -3.24
N LYS A 3 41.95 -20.38 -2.95
CA LYS A 3 41.61 -20.03 -1.56
C LYS A 3 40.55 -18.91 -1.50
N PRO A 4 39.73 -18.91 -0.43
CA PRO A 4 38.43 -18.25 -0.36
C PRO A 4 38.50 -16.92 0.42
N TYR A 5 37.55 -16.02 0.15
CA TYR A 5 37.22 -14.97 1.10
C TYR A 5 35.97 -15.39 1.86
N ALA A 6 36.21 -15.84 3.10
CA ALA A 6 35.22 -15.87 4.15
C ALA A 6 34.99 -14.42 4.61
N PHE A 7 33.74 -13.97 4.62
CA PHE A 7 33.31 -12.90 5.52
C PHE A 7 32.22 -13.43 6.44
N LEU A 8 32.41 -13.05 7.70
CA LEU A 8 31.87 -13.63 8.91
C LEU A 8 30.40 -13.27 9.12
N LEU A 9 29.66 -14.19 9.74
CA LEU A 9 28.35 -14.01 10.35
C LEU A 9 28.24 -12.71 11.17
N CYS A 10 27.15 -11.98 10.98
CA CYS A 10 26.38 -11.45 12.11
C CYS A 10 24.99 -12.07 12.05
N ALA A 11 24.78 -13.06 12.90
CA ALA A 11 23.45 -13.49 13.28
C ALA A 11 22.83 -12.41 14.17
N LEU A 12 21.77 -11.77 13.71
CA LEU A 12 20.74 -11.26 14.62
C LEU A 12 19.49 -12.10 14.39
N ILE A 13 19.26 -13.00 15.34
CA ILE A 13 17.95 -13.61 15.55
C ILE A 13 17.05 -12.48 16.08
N VAL A 14 16.08 -12.05 15.29
CA VAL A 14 14.94 -11.29 15.80
C VAL A 14 13.70 -12.15 15.55
N ALA A 15 13.37 -12.93 16.58
CA ALA A 15 12.04 -13.48 16.76
C ALA A 15 11.06 -12.32 17.05
N PRO A 16 9.76 -12.46 16.72
CA PRO A 16 8.82 -11.35 16.67
C PRO A 16 8.66 -10.65 18.03
N ALA A 17 8.66 -9.32 17.99
CA ALA A 17 8.19 -8.51 19.10
C ALA A 17 6.69 -8.77 19.27
N ALA A 18 6.34 -9.69 20.17
CA ALA A 18 5.02 -9.76 20.73
C ALA A 18 4.74 -8.42 21.43
N CYS A 19 3.68 -7.71 21.01
CA CYS A 19 3.13 -6.60 21.78
C CYS A 19 2.78 -7.10 23.18
N SER A 20 3.64 -6.81 24.16
CA SER A 20 3.38 -7.09 25.56
C SER A 20 2.49 -5.99 26.12
N SER A 21 1.18 -6.20 26.12
CA SER A 21 0.27 -5.42 26.96
C SER A 21 0.22 -6.06 28.34
N SER A 22 0.72 -5.32 29.33
CA SER A 22 0.58 -5.63 30.75
C SER A 22 -0.90 -5.70 31.13
N SER A 23 -1.34 -6.85 31.63
CA SER A 23 -2.66 -7.06 32.21
C SER A 23 -2.87 -6.17 33.43
N VAL A 24 -3.78 -5.21 33.33
CA VAL A 24 -4.39 -4.57 34.50
C VAL A 24 -5.64 -5.38 34.83
N ASP A 25 -5.60 -6.13 35.92
CA ASP A 25 -6.75 -6.84 36.48
C ASP A 25 -7.88 -5.84 36.77
N ALA A 26 -9.04 -6.04 36.13
CA ALA A 26 -10.29 -5.40 36.51
C ALA A 26 -11.19 -6.39 37.27
N PRO A 27 -11.97 -5.95 38.26
CA PRO A 27 -12.56 -6.82 39.27
C PRO A 27 -13.73 -7.64 38.72
N LYS A 28 -13.80 -8.90 39.16
CA LYS A 28 -14.98 -9.76 38.97
C LYS A 28 -16.15 -9.25 39.80
N THR A 29 -17.26 -8.91 39.16
CA THR A 29 -18.58 -8.82 39.81
C THR A 29 -19.60 -9.66 39.05
N ASN A 30 -20.19 -10.63 39.76
CA ASN A 30 -21.34 -11.42 39.34
C ASN A 30 -22.64 -10.66 39.62
N ALA A 31 -23.57 -10.63 38.66
CA ALA A 31 -25.05 -10.55 38.84
C ALA A 31 -25.69 -10.47 37.43
N THR A 32 -26.28 -11.55 36.89
CA THR A 32 -27.72 -11.86 36.86
C THR A 32 -28.63 -10.85 36.12
N ASP A 33 -29.03 -11.30 34.93
CA ASP A 33 -30.40 -11.39 34.39
C ASP A 33 -31.15 -10.17 33.80
N ALA A 34 -31.82 -10.51 32.69
CA ALA A 34 -32.97 -9.89 32.01
C ALA A 34 -32.85 -8.52 31.32
N GLY A 35 -32.95 -8.55 29.98
CA GLY A 35 -33.23 -7.38 29.16
C GLY A 35 -33.04 -7.62 27.67
N THR A 36 -33.88 -8.47 27.06
CA THR A 36 -33.99 -8.63 25.61
C THR A 36 -34.44 -7.31 24.97
N ASN A 37 -33.50 -6.52 24.48
CA ASN A 37 -33.77 -5.47 23.51
C ASN A 37 -33.38 -5.99 22.13
N ASP A 38 -34.40 -6.55 21.48
CA ASP A 38 -34.44 -6.92 20.08
C ASP A 38 -34.32 -5.62 19.25
N ALA A 39 -33.07 -5.17 19.03
CA ALA A 39 -32.77 -4.15 18.06
C ALA A 39 -32.88 -4.80 16.68
N SER A 40 -34.07 -4.73 16.09
CA SER A 40 -34.35 -5.18 14.74
C SER A 40 -33.28 -4.64 13.79
N ALA A 41 -32.48 -5.54 13.23
CA ALA A 41 -31.53 -5.22 12.18
C ALA A 41 -32.27 -4.50 11.04
N PRO A 42 -31.70 -3.42 10.46
CA PRO A 42 -32.33 -2.76 9.33
C PRO A 42 -32.47 -3.77 8.19
N THR A 43 -33.70 -3.97 7.72
CA THR A 43 -33.97 -4.65 6.45
C THR A 43 -33.33 -3.84 5.32
N GLU A 44 -32.10 -4.19 4.95
CA GLU A 44 -31.38 -3.59 3.83
C GLU A 44 -32.02 -4.02 2.50
N GLY A 45 -32.37 -3.04 1.67
CA GLY A 45 -32.74 -3.24 0.27
C GLY A 45 -31.54 -3.71 -0.57
N PRO A 46 -31.74 -3.97 -1.89
CA PRO A 46 -30.72 -4.54 -2.76
C PRO A 46 -29.42 -3.72 -2.73
N SER A 47 -28.27 -4.42 -2.72
CA SER A 47 -26.93 -3.82 -2.59
C SER A 47 -26.73 -2.66 -3.55
N VAL A 48 -26.64 -1.44 -3.02
CA VAL A 48 -26.29 -0.27 -3.82
C VAL A 48 -24.80 -0.02 -3.64
N CYS A 49 -23.99 -0.78 -4.39
CA CYS A 49 -22.59 -0.42 -4.61
C CYS A 49 -22.55 1.04 -5.09
N GLY A 50 -21.66 1.84 -4.51
CA GLY A 50 -21.58 3.28 -4.78
C GLY A 50 -22.58 4.15 -4.01
N ARG A 51 -23.26 3.61 -2.97
CA ARG A 51 -24.00 4.45 -2.01
C ARG A 51 -23.04 5.42 -1.34
N ARG A 52 -23.36 6.71 -1.42
CA ARG A 52 -22.52 7.80 -0.90
C ARG A 52 -22.94 8.21 0.50
N VAL A 53 -21.98 8.58 1.32
CA VAL A 53 -22.27 9.28 2.58
C VAL A 53 -22.78 10.69 2.29
N GLU A 54 -23.79 11.12 3.04
CA GLU A 54 -24.30 12.49 2.96
C GLU A 54 -23.27 13.49 3.52
N GLY A 55 -23.22 14.69 2.97
CA GLY A 55 -22.32 15.75 3.46
C GLY A 55 -20.83 15.55 3.16
N TYR A 56 -20.48 14.63 2.26
CA TYR A 56 -19.08 14.39 1.87
C TYR A 56 -18.47 15.63 1.21
N ALA A 57 -17.59 16.32 1.93
CA ALA A 57 -16.93 17.55 1.48
C ALA A 57 -15.49 17.34 0.98
N TYR A 58 -14.92 16.14 1.16
CA TYR A 58 -13.55 15.88 0.74
C TYR A 58 -13.44 15.83 -0.78
N LYS A 59 -12.47 16.58 -1.33
CA LYS A 59 -12.17 16.53 -2.76
C LYS A 59 -11.09 15.49 -3.01
N ARG A 60 -11.53 14.32 -3.47
CA ARG A 60 -10.66 13.22 -3.91
C ARG A 60 -9.69 13.68 -5.01
N ALA A 61 -8.50 13.11 -5.01
CA ALA A 61 -7.52 13.29 -6.07
C ALA A 61 -7.97 12.62 -7.40
N TYR A 62 -7.50 13.19 -8.50
CA TYR A 62 -7.71 12.77 -9.89
C TYR A 62 -9.15 12.87 -10.38
N ALA A 63 -9.33 12.80 -11.70
CA ALA A 63 -10.65 12.89 -12.32
C ALA A 63 -11.58 11.77 -11.85
N ASP A 64 -12.89 12.02 -11.84
CA ASP A 64 -13.89 10.96 -11.61
C ASP A 64 -13.84 9.86 -12.67
N THR A 65 -13.28 10.16 -13.84
CA THR A 65 -13.08 9.24 -14.95
C THR A 65 -11.77 8.45 -14.89
N ALA A 66 -10.89 8.71 -13.92
CA ALA A 66 -9.69 7.90 -13.74
C ALA A 66 -10.09 6.46 -13.42
N ALA A 67 -9.36 5.47 -13.94
CA ALA A 67 -9.78 4.07 -13.83
C ALA A 67 -9.98 3.57 -12.38
N TRP A 68 -9.15 4.05 -11.44
CA TRP A 68 -9.28 3.74 -10.01
C TRP A 68 -10.38 4.55 -9.30
N ASN A 69 -10.90 5.58 -9.94
CA ASN A 69 -11.94 6.45 -9.40
C ASN A 69 -13.35 6.04 -9.84
N VAL A 70 -13.47 5.01 -10.68
CA VAL A 70 -14.73 4.46 -11.17
C VAL A 70 -15.16 3.31 -10.24
N PRO A 71 -16.38 3.36 -9.66
CA PRO A 71 -16.91 2.24 -8.89
C PRO A 71 -17.02 0.97 -9.72
N VAL A 72 -16.86 -0.19 -9.08
CA VAL A 72 -16.95 -1.49 -9.76
C VAL A 72 -18.38 -1.91 -10.08
N CYS A 73 -19.40 -1.22 -9.55
CA CYS A 73 -20.80 -1.46 -9.92
C CYS A 73 -21.00 -1.25 -11.42
N GLY A 74 -21.50 -2.28 -12.09
CA GLY A 74 -21.78 -2.23 -13.51
C GLY A 74 -20.56 -2.49 -14.40
N LEU A 75 -19.36 -2.64 -13.85
CA LEU A 75 -18.23 -3.17 -14.60
C LEU A 75 -18.47 -4.64 -14.92
N GLN A 76 -18.24 -5.02 -16.17
CA GLN A 76 -18.28 -6.41 -16.57
C GLN A 76 -17.17 -7.16 -15.85
N LYS A 77 -17.55 -8.23 -15.12
CA LYS A 77 -16.58 -9.14 -14.54
C LYS A 77 -15.78 -9.79 -15.67
N TRP A 78 -14.46 -9.70 -15.58
CA TRP A 78 -13.58 -10.41 -16.49
C TRP A 78 -13.77 -11.92 -16.33
N SER A 79 -13.76 -12.69 -17.42
CA SER A 79 -14.06 -14.13 -17.40
C SER A 79 -13.10 -14.93 -16.51
N LYS A 80 -11.89 -14.43 -16.29
CA LYS A 80 -10.87 -15.03 -15.41
C LYS A 80 -10.81 -14.41 -14.01
N GLY A 81 -11.75 -13.53 -13.67
CA GLY A 81 -11.74 -12.84 -12.37
C GLY A 81 -11.73 -13.79 -11.17
N ASP A 82 -12.51 -14.89 -11.21
CA ASP A 82 -12.54 -15.86 -10.09
C ASP A 82 -11.21 -16.57 -9.87
N GLU A 83 -10.51 -16.87 -10.96
CA GLU A 83 -9.19 -17.49 -10.93
C GLU A 83 -8.17 -16.55 -10.29
N TYR A 84 -8.17 -15.27 -10.70
CA TYR A 84 -7.29 -14.25 -10.15
C TYR A 84 -7.58 -13.97 -8.67
N VAL A 85 -8.85 -13.94 -8.26
CA VAL A 85 -9.24 -13.81 -6.85
C VAL A 85 -8.71 -14.98 -6.03
N ASN A 86 -8.83 -16.21 -6.54
CA ASN A 86 -8.30 -17.38 -5.84
C ASN A 86 -6.77 -17.34 -5.76
N ARG A 87 -6.08 -16.98 -6.85
CA ARG A 87 -4.62 -16.83 -6.84
C ARG A 87 -4.17 -15.76 -5.84
N PHE A 88 -4.80 -14.59 -5.87
CA PHE A 88 -4.54 -13.57 -4.88
C PHE A 88 -4.77 -14.10 -3.45
N TRP A 89 -5.92 -14.74 -3.19
CA TRP A 89 -6.29 -15.25 -1.88
C TRP A 89 -5.29 -16.27 -1.28
N TYR A 90 -4.81 -17.20 -2.11
CA TYR A 90 -3.93 -18.27 -1.64
C TYR A 90 -2.44 -17.94 -1.76
N PHE A 91 -2.06 -16.99 -2.61
CA PHE A 91 -0.65 -16.75 -2.94
C PHE A 91 -0.16 -15.37 -2.50
N SER A 92 -0.96 -14.30 -2.51
CA SER A 92 -0.49 -12.90 -2.34
C SER A 92 0.40 -12.61 -1.12
N ASN A 93 0.30 -13.42 -0.07
CA ASN A 93 0.96 -13.27 1.23
C ASN A 93 1.92 -14.40 1.60
N ASN A 94 2.37 -15.21 0.63
CA ASN A 94 3.35 -16.25 0.90
C ASN A 94 4.68 -15.88 0.23
N ARG A 95 5.60 -15.29 0.99
CA ARG A 95 6.93 -14.93 0.47
C ARG A 95 7.83 -16.16 0.32
N ASP A 96 7.67 -17.15 1.19
CA ASP A 96 8.50 -18.34 1.20
C ASP A 96 7.86 -19.54 0.48
N ALA A 97 8.64 -20.06 -0.46
CA ALA A 97 8.41 -21.31 -1.17
C ALA A 97 8.39 -22.54 -0.24
N ASP A 98 8.96 -22.42 0.98
CA ASP A 98 8.90 -23.48 1.98
C ASP A 98 7.57 -23.40 2.75
N PRO A 99 6.64 -24.36 2.53
CA PRO A 99 5.40 -24.41 3.30
C PRO A 99 5.65 -24.61 4.80
N ASN A 100 6.84 -25.07 5.20
CA ASN A 100 7.23 -25.27 6.59
C ASN A 100 7.95 -24.07 7.21
N ALA A 101 8.38 -23.08 6.42
CA ALA A 101 8.88 -21.83 6.96
C ALA A 101 7.73 -21.08 7.63
N GLU A 102 7.87 -20.77 8.93
CA GLU A 102 6.92 -19.93 9.65
C GLU A 102 7.13 -18.47 9.24
N ASP A 103 6.46 -18.03 8.17
CA ASP A 103 6.33 -16.60 7.88
C ASP A 103 5.19 -16.03 8.75
N PRO A 104 5.48 -15.12 9.71
CA PRO A 104 4.46 -14.51 10.56
C PRO A 104 3.42 -13.70 9.78
N ASN A 105 3.72 -13.28 8.54
CA ASN A 105 2.81 -12.52 7.67
C ASN A 105 1.91 -13.41 6.82
N ARG A 106 2.06 -14.74 6.89
CA ARG A 106 1.34 -15.68 6.05
C ARG A 106 -0.19 -15.56 6.23
N GLY A 107 -0.85 -15.23 5.12
CA GLY A 107 -2.31 -15.07 5.02
C GLY A 107 -2.87 -13.72 5.46
N TYR A 108 -2.05 -12.77 5.89
CA TYR A 108 -2.50 -11.47 6.39
C TYR A 108 -2.57 -10.40 5.29
N HIS A 109 -3.78 -10.02 4.88
CA HIS A 109 -3.98 -8.79 4.12
C HIS A 109 -4.11 -7.64 5.11
N ARG A 110 -3.20 -6.68 5.06
CA ARG A 110 -3.13 -5.62 6.08
C ARG A 110 -3.07 -4.22 5.49
N VAL A 111 -3.13 -3.24 6.38
CA VAL A 111 -2.90 -1.82 6.08
C VAL A 111 -1.82 -1.38 7.03
N ASP A 112 -0.68 -0.93 6.51
CA ASP A 112 0.41 -0.42 7.33
C ASP A 112 0.25 1.10 7.39
N PHE A 113 -0.15 1.64 8.56
CA PHE A 113 -0.44 3.08 8.73
C PHE A 113 0.81 3.94 8.97
N GLY A 114 1.97 3.30 9.12
CA GLY A 114 3.25 3.97 9.33
C GLY A 114 3.54 4.44 10.76
N LEU A 115 2.71 4.04 11.73
CA LEU A 115 2.80 4.55 13.10
C LEU A 115 4.04 4.08 13.86
N ASP A 116 4.68 3.01 13.40
CA ASP A 116 6.01 2.59 13.86
C ASP A 116 7.08 3.06 12.86
N PRO A 117 7.94 4.02 13.24
CA PRO A 117 9.05 4.49 12.40
C PRO A 117 10.04 3.40 12.01
N ALA A 118 10.10 2.25 12.71
CA ALA A 118 10.98 1.14 12.34
C ALA A 118 10.42 0.27 11.19
N THR A 119 9.11 0.39 10.90
CA THR A 119 8.41 -0.42 9.90
C THR A 119 7.40 0.41 9.09
N ASP A 120 7.68 1.70 8.87
CA ASP A 120 6.79 2.59 8.12
C ASP A 120 6.88 2.33 6.59
N PHE A 121 5.97 1.48 6.11
CA PHE A 121 5.79 1.20 4.68
C PHE A 121 4.64 2.01 4.05
N ALA A 122 4.20 3.09 4.70
CA ALA A 122 3.20 3.98 4.14
C ALA A 122 3.86 5.14 3.39
N ALA A 123 3.31 5.54 2.26
CA ALA A 123 3.94 6.54 1.39
C ALA A 123 3.70 7.96 1.93
N PRO A 124 4.72 8.70 2.38
CA PRO A 124 4.53 10.06 2.88
C PRO A 124 4.19 11.03 1.75
N VAL A 125 3.24 11.91 2.02
CA VAL A 125 2.77 12.94 1.09
C VAL A 125 3.00 14.31 1.71
N TYR A 126 3.82 15.15 1.08
CA TYR A 126 4.16 16.50 1.53
C TYR A 126 3.48 17.58 0.70
N ASP A 127 3.22 18.74 1.30
CA ASP A 127 2.77 19.94 0.60
C ASP A 127 3.97 20.81 0.20
N VAL A 128 3.97 21.32 -1.03
CA VAL A 128 4.99 22.25 -1.54
C VAL A 128 5.15 23.49 -0.65
N LYS A 129 4.09 23.91 0.04
CA LYS A 129 4.10 25.06 0.95
C LYS A 129 5.03 24.87 2.14
N ASP A 130 5.32 23.62 2.50
CA ASP A 130 6.26 23.27 3.57
C ASP A 130 7.71 23.17 3.08
N ALA A 131 7.96 23.34 1.77
CA ALA A 131 9.31 23.37 1.23
C ALA A 131 10.06 24.62 1.74
N THR A 132 11.29 24.42 2.20
CA THR A 132 12.16 25.52 2.68
C THR A 132 13.29 25.82 1.71
N THR A 133 13.46 24.99 0.68
CA THR A 133 14.51 25.10 -0.32
C THR A 133 14.10 24.38 -1.60
N THR A 134 15.04 24.31 -2.54
CA THR A 134 14.92 23.48 -3.73
C THR A 134 16.20 22.65 -3.91
N ARG A 135 16.08 21.50 -4.56
CA ARG A 135 17.20 20.58 -4.82
C ARG A 135 17.17 20.10 -6.27
N PHE A 136 18.33 19.84 -6.84
CA PHE A 136 18.43 19.03 -8.05
C PHE A 136 18.20 17.57 -7.70
N VAL A 137 17.97 16.72 -8.70
CA VAL A 137 17.92 15.27 -8.49
C VAL A 137 18.98 14.59 -9.35
N THR A 138 19.68 13.64 -8.74
CA THR A 138 20.63 12.76 -9.40
C THR A 138 20.11 11.33 -9.35
N LYS A 139 20.10 10.69 -10.52
CA LYS A 139 19.72 9.29 -10.63
C LYS A 139 20.79 8.39 -10.02
N ARG A 140 20.37 7.42 -9.21
CA ARG A 140 21.25 6.35 -8.67
C ARG A 140 21.80 5.49 -9.81
N ASP A 141 23.11 5.26 -9.80
CA ASP A 141 23.74 4.31 -10.70
C ASP A 141 23.33 2.86 -10.37
N GLY A 142 23.11 2.05 -11.42
CA GLY A 142 22.71 0.64 -11.29
C GLY A 142 21.23 0.37 -10.94
N TRP A 143 20.37 1.39 -10.83
CA TRP A 143 18.94 1.22 -10.58
C TRP A 143 18.08 1.41 -11.84
N SER A 144 17.03 0.60 -11.99
CA SER A 144 16.16 0.56 -13.17
C SER A 144 15.13 1.70 -13.26
N GLY A 145 15.03 2.54 -12.23
CA GLY A 145 14.03 3.61 -12.14
C GLY A 145 14.05 4.60 -13.32
N THR A 146 12.89 5.10 -13.70
CA THR A 146 12.73 6.14 -14.73
C THR A 146 12.52 7.51 -14.09
N SER A 147 13.20 8.53 -14.62
CA SER A 147 13.07 9.92 -14.18
C SER A 147 12.77 10.80 -15.40
N ASN A 148 11.86 11.75 -15.25
CA ASN A 148 11.57 12.78 -16.27
C ASN A 148 11.93 14.20 -15.83
N LEU A 149 12.51 14.33 -14.64
CA LEU A 149 13.12 15.57 -14.19
C LEU A 149 14.49 15.68 -14.82
N GLU A 150 14.72 16.77 -15.53
CA GLU A 150 16.02 17.06 -16.14
C GLU A 150 17.06 17.41 -15.09
N VAL A 151 18.35 17.30 -15.43
CA VAL A 151 19.48 17.50 -14.49
C VAL A 151 19.51 18.91 -13.90
N ASP A 152 18.95 19.90 -14.60
CA ASP A 152 18.83 21.30 -14.19
C ASP A 152 17.45 21.66 -13.61
N GLU A 153 16.47 20.74 -13.64
CA GLU A 153 15.18 20.95 -13.00
C GLU A 153 15.30 20.75 -11.48
N LYS A 154 14.87 21.78 -10.75
CA LYS A 154 14.84 21.76 -9.29
C LYS A 154 13.47 21.33 -8.78
N VAL A 155 13.47 20.49 -7.75
CA VAL A 155 12.27 20.12 -7.00
C VAL A 155 12.17 20.93 -5.72
N PRO A 156 10.95 21.28 -5.27
CA PRO A 156 10.72 21.79 -3.93
C PRO A 156 11.22 20.78 -2.90
N TRP A 157 11.85 21.26 -1.82
CA TRP A 157 12.41 20.38 -0.81
C TRP A 157 12.39 21.00 0.58
N ASN A 158 12.23 20.14 1.58
CA ASN A 158 12.53 20.47 2.97
C ASN A 158 13.49 19.40 3.51
N PRO A 159 14.66 19.78 4.04
CA PRO A 159 15.62 18.83 4.62
C PRO A 159 15.07 17.97 5.77
N SER A 160 13.94 18.35 6.39
CA SER A 160 13.29 17.53 7.41
C SER A 160 12.34 16.46 6.85
N TRP A 161 12.06 16.45 5.54
CA TRP A 161 11.21 15.43 4.92
C TRP A 161 11.94 14.10 4.85
N ARG A 162 11.19 13.03 5.12
CA ARG A 162 11.63 11.64 5.02
C ARG A 162 10.75 10.88 4.03
N ALA A 163 11.37 9.94 3.33
CA ALA A 163 10.65 8.98 2.51
C ALA A 163 10.09 7.86 3.39
N MET A 164 9.28 7.00 2.80
CA MET A 164 8.92 5.70 3.36
C MET A 164 10.18 4.92 3.76
N GLU A 165 10.11 4.08 4.78
CA GLU A 165 11.22 3.21 5.15
C GLU A 165 11.40 2.05 4.15
N GLY A 166 12.53 1.35 4.26
CA GLY A 166 12.90 0.27 3.34
C GLY A 166 13.57 0.75 2.05
N SER A 167 13.85 -0.20 1.15
CA SER A 167 14.63 0.07 -0.08
C SER A 167 13.89 0.92 -1.11
N ASP A 168 12.56 0.85 -1.11
CA ASP A 168 11.71 1.53 -2.09
C ASP A 168 11.59 3.03 -1.82
N ALA A 169 11.73 3.45 -0.56
CA ALA A 169 11.87 4.86 -0.14
C ALA A 169 11.04 5.85 -0.98
N VAL A 170 9.73 5.59 -1.04
CA VAL A 170 8.79 6.42 -1.80
C VAL A 170 8.54 7.74 -1.08
N LEU A 171 8.45 8.83 -1.84
CA LEU A 171 8.05 10.14 -1.33
C LEU A 171 7.20 10.85 -2.38
N ILE A 172 6.17 11.56 -1.94
CA ILE A 172 5.28 12.34 -2.81
C ILE A 172 5.28 13.80 -2.34
N ILE A 173 5.31 14.74 -3.28
CA ILE A 173 5.11 16.18 -3.02
C ILE A 173 3.95 16.67 -3.87
N LEU A 174 2.98 17.33 -3.26
CA LEU A 174 1.84 17.93 -3.92
C LEU A 174 1.89 19.45 -3.85
N ASP A 175 1.58 20.10 -4.95
CA ASP A 175 1.22 21.51 -4.99
C ASP A 175 -0.29 21.60 -5.22
N HIS A 176 -1.06 21.83 -4.15
CA HIS A 176 -2.52 21.92 -4.26
C HIS A 176 -3.01 23.17 -5.00
N GLU A 177 -2.18 24.20 -5.13
CA GLU A 177 -2.54 25.43 -5.85
C GLU A 177 -2.38 25.22 -7.35
N SER A 178 -1.21 24.77 -7.80
CA SER A 178 -0.95 24.57 -9.23
C SER A 178 -1.38 23.20 -9.76
N GLY A 179 -1.64 22.23 -8.88
CA GLY A 179 -2.00 20.86 -9.25
C GLY A 179 -0.80 19.94 -9.52
N LYS A 180 0.45 20.42 -9.37
CA LYS A 180 1.64 19.58 -9.62
C LYS A 180 1.75 18.46 -8.59
N GLU A 181 2.28 17.33 -9.06
CA GLU A 181 2.71 16.21 -8.24
C GLU A 181 4.14 15.86 -8.63
N TRP A 182 5.01 15.77 -7.64
CA TRP A 182 6.30 15.10 -7.76
C TRP A 182 6.26 13.78 -7.00
N ASN A 183 6.85 12.75 -7.56
CA ASN A 183 7.05 11.49 -6.84
C ASN A 183 8.44 10.91 -7.06
N PHE A 184 8.89 10.20 -6.03
CA PHE A 184 10.23 9.65 -5.92
C PHE A 184 10.15 8.17 -5.56
N TRP A 185 11.13 7.40 -6.03
CA TRP A 185 11.35 6.01 -5.63
C TRP A 185 12.84 5.77 -5.47
N GLY A 186 13.19 4.91 -4.50
CA GLY A 186 14.55 4.65 -4.07
C GLY A 186 15.27 5.93 -3.63
N LEU A 187 14.55 6.87 -3.00
CA LEU A 187 15.13 8.13 -2.53
C LEU A 187 16.09 7.86 -1.37
N VAL A 188 17.35 8.25 -1.53
CA VAL A 188 18.34 8.14 -0.48
C VAL A 188 18.00 9.13 0.63
N GLN A 189 17.90 8.59 1.83
CA GLN A 189 17.70 9.32 3.06
C GLN A 189 18.80 8.98 4.07
N SER A 190 19.00 9.87 5.04
CA SER A 190 19.88 9.59 6.16
C SER A 190 19.26 8.52 7.05
N GLU A 191 19.98 7.45 7.33
CA GLU A 191 19.54 6.45 8.32
C GLU A 191 19.26 7.12 9.67
N LEU A 192 18.13 6.78 10.29
CA LEU A 192 17.66 7.38 11.54
C LEU A 192 18.70 7.31 12.68
N VAL A 193 19.47 6.23 12.74
CA VAL A 193 20.40 5.95 13.84
C VAL A 193 21.79 6.55 13.60
N THR A 194 22.28 6.46 12.36
CA THR A 194 23.67 6.84 12.03
C THR A 194 23.77 8.24 11.42
N ASN A 195 22.65 8.80 10.93
CA ASN A 195 22.60 10.02 10.14
C ASN A 195 23.50 9.98 8.88
N ILE A 196 23.81 8.77 8.41
CA ILE A 196 24.61 8.55 7.20
C ILE A 196 23.66 8.44 6.02
N TYR A 197 23.96 9.18 4.96
CA TYR A 197 23.31 9.00 3.66
C TYR A 197 23.99 7.84 2.93
N ASN A 198 23.22 6.84 2.50
CA ASN A 198 23.74 5.80 1.62
C ASN A 198 23.61 6.23 0.15
N ASP A 199 24.26 7.34 -0.20
CA ASP A 199 24.26 7.98 -1.52
C ASP A 199 25.44 7.57 -2.40
N SER A 200 26.17 6.51 -2.01
CA SER A 200 27.35 6.00 -2.72
C SER A 200 27.10 5.73 -4.21
N GLN A 201 25.87 5.36 -4.59
CA GLN A 201 25.46 5.16 -5.99
C GLN A 201 25.30 6.45 -6.80
N CYS A 202 25.28 7.62 -6.15
CA CYS A 202 25.30 8.91 -6.82
C CYS A 202 26.68 9.56 -6.81
N TRP A 203 27.62 9.12 -5.97
CA TRP A 203 29.01 9.64 -5.98
C TRP A 203 29.73 9.41 -7.30
N LEU A 204 29.34 8.35 -8.03
CA LEU A 204 29.89 8.03 -9.33
C LEU A 204 29.33 8.91 -10.46
N VAL A 205 28.29 9.70 -10.19
CA VAL A 205 27.67 10.59 -11.18
C VAL A 205 28.38 11.95 -11.16
N PRO A 206 29.04 12.36 -12.27
CA PRO A 206 29.71 13.65 -12.32
C PRO A 206 28.79 14.82 -11.98
N GLY A 207 29.26 15.70 -11.09
CA GLY A 207 28.50 16.88 -10.66
C GLY A 207 27.55 16.63 -9.49
N TYR A 208 27.43 15.40 -8.98
CA TYR A 208 26.68 15.13 -7.76
C TYR A 208 27.28 15.86 -6.55
N ASN A 209 26.40 16.49 -5.77
CA ASN A 209 26.75 17.12 -4.50
C ASN A 209 25.59 16.92 -3.51
N ALA A 210 25.82 16.12 -2.46
CA ALA A 210 24.81 15.81 -1.44
C ALA A 210 24.20 17.04 -0.74
N SER A 211 24.90 18.19 -0.75
CA SER A 211 24.39 19.44 -0.19
C SER A 211 23.42 20.19 -1.11
N THR A 212 23.31 19.82 -2.40
CA THR A 212 22.44 20.48 -3.40
C THR A 212 21.61 19.53 -4.24
N HIS A 213 21.90 18.23 -4.21
CA HIS A 213 21.22 17.17 -4.97
C HIS A 213 20.55 16.17 -4.04
N LEU A 214 19.37 15.70 -4.45
CA LEU A 214 18.79 14.45 -3.98
C LEU A 214 19.37 13.30 -4.80
N CYS A 215 19.50 12.12 -4.19
CA CYS A 215 19.93 10.91 -4.87
C CYS A 215 18.74 9.93 -4.89
N ALA A 216 18.19 9.59 -6.05
CA ALA A 216 16.99 8.76 -6.16
C ALA A 216 17.09 7.78 -7.35
N ALA A 217 16.41 6.63 -7.26
CA ALA A 217 16.33 5.72 -8.41
C ALA A 217 15.36 6.26 -9.47
N SER A 218 14.27 6.88 -9.04
CA SER A 218 13.32 7.63 -9.87
C SER A 218 12.95 8.95 -9.22
N ALA A 219 12.81 10.00 -10.03
CA ALA A 219 12.18 11.25 -9.63
C ALA A 219 11.42 11.85 -10.81
N ASN A 220 10.13 12.11 -10.59
CA ASN A 220 9.22 12.50 -11.67
C ASN A 220 8.35 13.68 -11.27
N LEU A 221 8.12 14.58 -12.22
CA LEU A 221 6.98 15.50 -12.25
C LEU A 221 5.90 14.88 -13.13
N ILE A 222 4.70 14.68 -12.60
CA ILE A 222 3.64 14.00 -13.36
C ILE A 222 3.20 14.84 -14.55
N ARG A 223 3.19 14.19 -15.72
CA ARG A 223 2.85 14.80 -17.01
C ARG A 223 1.81 13.97 -17.75
N THR A 224 1.02 14.63 -18.59
CA THR A 224 0.13 13.96 -19.53
C THR A 224 0.93 13.27 -20.64
N PRO A 225 0.34 12.38 -21.47
CA PRO A 225 1.03 11.77 -22.60
C PRO A 225 1.56 12.79 -23.64
N LYS A 226 1.07 14.04 -23.61
CA LYS A 226 1.54 15.13 -24.48
C LYS A 226 2.73 15.90 -23.89
N GLY A 227 3.12 15.61 -22.65
CA GLY A 227 4.22 16.29 -21.94
C GLY A 227 3.79 17.46 -21.05
N ASP A 228 2.54 17.90 -21.15
CA ASP A 228 1.97 18.93 -20.27
C ASP A 228 1.97 18.47 -18.81
N ILE A 229 2.15 19.39 -17.86
CA ILE A 229 2.01 19.09 -16.43
C ILE A 229 0.59 18.58 -16.17
N ALA A 230 0.49 17.40 -15.54
CA ALA A 230 -0.78 16.85 -15.14
C ALA A 230 -1.22 17.47 -13.81
N ASP A 231 -2.45 17.97 -13.76
CA ASP A 231 -3.07 18.44 -12.53
C ASP A 231 -3.63 17.25 -11.75
N HIS A 232 -3.02 16.89 -10.62
CA HIS A 232 -3.45 15.75 -9.78
C HIS A 232 -4.89 15.88 -9.28
N ARG A 233 -5.55 17.03 -9.39
CA ARG A 233 -6.94 17.26 -8.98
C ARG A 233 -7.94 16.91 -10.09
N THR A 234 -7.50 16.83 -11.34
CA THR A 234 -8.38 16.69 -12.51
C THR A 234 -7.85 15.75 -13.59
N TYR A 235 -6.61 15.29 -13.48
CA TYR A 235 -6.03 14.37 -14.44
C TYR A 235 -6.65 12.97 -14.26
N GLY A 236 -7.11 12.37 -15.36
CA GLY A 236 -7.72 11.04 -15.36
C GLY A 236 -6.84 9.95 -15.97
N GLY A 237 -5.61 10.28 -16.35
CA GLY A 237 -4.69 9.37 -17.03
C GLY A 237 -3.62 8.78 -16.13
N ASN A 238 -2.79 7.94 -16.74
CA ASN A 238 -1.75 7.16 -16.11
C ASN A 238 -0.37 7.76 -16.38
N PHE A 239 0.53 7.71 -15.41
CA PHE A 239 1.94 8.06 -15.59
C PHE A 239 2.87 6.93 -15.11
N PRO A 240 3.96 6.62 -15.83
CA PRO A 240 4.86 5.49 -15.53
C PRO A 240 5.79 5.74 -14.33
N SER A 241 5.25 6.02 -13.14
CA SER A 241 6.02 6.22 -11.90
C SER A 241 6.44 4.93 -11.20
N ARG A 242 5.66 3.86 -11.36
CA ARG A 242 5.88 2.51 -10.78
C ARG A 242 5.45 1.41 -11.74
N GLY A 243 5.60 0.14 -11.36
CA GLY A 243 5.37 -1.04 -12.22
C GLY A 243 4.02 -1.07 -12.94
N VAL A 244 2.93 -0.67 -12.26
CA VAL A 244 1.57 -0.52 -12.84
C VAL A 244 1.36 0.67 -13.77
N ARG A 245 2.40 1.47 -13.96
CA ARG A 245 2.38 2.70 -14.75
C ARG A 245 1.30 3.69 -14.30
N ILE A 246 1.00 3.73 -13.01
CA ILE A 246 0.10 4.69 -12.37
C ILE A 246 0.93 5.46 -11.33
N GLN A 247 0.73 6.77 -11.25
CA GLN A 247 1.40 7.65 -10.30
C GLN A 247 1.20 7.21 -8.83
N PHE A 248 2.20 7.48 -7.97
CA PHE A 248 2.23 6.95 -6.60
C PHE A 248 1.11 7.49 -5.71
N TYR A 249 0.68 8.76 -5.88
CA TYR A 249 -0.39 9.31 -5.05
C TYR A 249 -1.77 8.75 -5.39
N ALA A 250 -1.96 8.24 -6.61
CA ALA A 250 -3.19 7.55 -6.96
C ALA A 250 -3.36 6.28 -6.12
N MET A 251 -4.58 6.10 -5.61
CA MET A 251 -5.02 4.94 -4.83
C MET A 251 -4.48 4.84 -3.40
N LEU A 252 -3.80 5.87 -2.89
CA LEU A 252 -3.47 5.97 -1.47
C LEU A 252 -4.66 6.49 -0.68
N ALA A 253 -5.13 5.71 0.28
CA ALA A 253 -6.13 6.20 1.22
C ALA A 253 -5.49 7.22 2.18
N THR A 254 -6.23 8.28 2.48
CA THR A 254 -5.80 9.36 3.35
C THR A 254 -6.61 9.41 4.65
N PRO A 255 -6.05 9.91 5.77
CA PRO A 255 -6.82 10.08 7.00
C PRO A 255 -7.97 11.09 6.83
N GLU A 256 -7.86 12.04 5.89
CA GLU A 256 -8.93 12.99 5.57
C GLU A 256 -10.14 12.33 4.90
N GLU A 257 -9.94 11.33 4.03
CA GLU A 257 -11.03 10.54 3.45
C GLU A 257 -11.76 9.73 4.51
N VAL A 258 -11.00 9.11 5.42
CA VAL A 258 -11.56 8.40 6.56
C VAL A 258 -12.29 9.36 7.49
N ALA A 259 -11.77 10.57 7.72
CA ALA A 259 -12.47 11.62 8.47
C ALA A 259 -13.77 12.07 7.79
N ALA A 260 -13.82 12.06 6.46
CA ALA A 260 -14.99 12.35 5.66
C ALA A 260 -15.99 11.17 5.59
N GLY A 261 -15.62 10.01 6.11
CA GLY A 261 -16.48 8.83 6.26
C GLY A 261 -16.52 7.89 5.05
N GLU A 262 -15.74 8.14 4.01
CA GLU A 262 -15.76 7.33 2.78
C GLU A 262 -14.44 7.47 2.02
N ILE A 263 -13.86 6.36 1.55
CA ILE A 263 -12.79 6.38 0.55
C ILE A 263 -13.44 6.12 -0.80
N ARG A 264 -13.27 7.06 -1.72
CA ARG A 264 -13.96 7.03 -3.01
C ARG A 264 -13.08 6.48 -4.12
N HIS A 265 -12.14 5.58 -3.91
CA HIS A 265 -11.32 5.05 -5.01
C HIS A 265 -10.83 3.63 -4.71
N ALA A 266 -10.32 2.96 -5.73
CA ALA A 266 -9.67 1.67 -5.58
C ALA A 266 -8.40 1.84 -4.75
N LEU A 267 -8.05 0.84 -3.95
CA LEU A 267 -6.85 0.89 -3.12
C LEU A 267 -5.62 0.35 -3.85
N SER A 268 -4.46 0.93 -3.59
CA SER A 268 -3.17 0.37 -3.98
C SER A 268 -2.86 -0.82 -3.08
N MET A 269 -2.28 -1.89 -3.63
CA MET A 269 -1.80 -3.01 -2.82
C MET A 269 -0.46 -3.52 -3.34
N GLY A 270 0.54 -3.54 -2.46
CA GLY A 270 1.74 -4.33 -2.66
C GLY A 270 1.41 -5.82 -2.47
N ALA A 271 2.03 -6.74 -3.21
CA ALA A 271 1.84 -8.18 -3.01
C ALA A 271 3.10 -8.99 -3.33
N ALA A 272 3.23 -10.18 -2.72
CA ALA A 272 4.37 -11.07 -2.92
C ALA A 272 4.17 -11.98 -4.14
N ASN A 273 3.34 -13.02 -4.00
CA ASN A 273 3.55 -14.26 -4.74
C ASN A 273 2.88 -14.38 -6.11
N THR A 274 2.15 -13.36 -6.57
CA THR A 274 1.64 -13.34 -7.96
C THR A 274 2.70 -12.88 -8.96
N MET A 275 3.87 -12.43 -8.47
CA MET A 275 4.90 -11.77 -9.26
C MET A 275 6.29 -12.41 -9.09
N PHE A 276 6.38 -13.70 -8.76
CA PHE A 276 7.67 -14.39 -8.62
C PHE A 276 7.80 -15.62 -9.53
N GLY A 277 9.05 -15.97 -9.84
CA GLY A 277 9.40 -17.14 -10.65
C GLY A 277 9.76 -16.76 -12.10
N PRO A 278 10.10 -17.76 -12.94
CA PRO A 278 10.36 -17.49 -14.36
C PRO A 278 9.13 -16.83 -14.97
N GLU A 279 9.33 -15.87 -15.87
CA GLU A 279 8.23 -15.20 -16.55
C GLU A 279 7.40 -16.22 -17.35
N CYS A 280 6.09 -16.19 -17.14
CA CYS A 280 5.18 -16.99 -17.93
C CYS A 280 5.30 -16.60 -19.41
N THR A 281 5.41 -17.60 -20.27
CA THR A 281 5.49 -17.35 -21.72
C THR A 281 4.07 -17.25 -22.31
N ALA A 282 3.60 -18.30 -22.98
CA ALA A 282 2.21 -18.42 -23.41
C ALA A 282 1.26 -18.81 -22.26
N GLU A 283 1.80 -19.04 -21.06
CA GLU A 283 1.11 -19.66 -19.93
C GLU A 283 0.41 -18.67 -19.00
N VAL A 284 0.48 -17.36 -19.26
CA VAL A 284 -0.24 -16.33 -18.47
C VAL A 284 -1.74 -16.65 -18.37
N GLU A 285 -2.26 -17.34 -19.38
CA GLU A 285 -3.66 -17.72 -19.51
C GLU A 285 -3.96 -19.17 -19.04
N THR A 286 -3.03 -19.86 -18.40
CA THR A 286 -3.21 -21.24 -17.89
C THR A 286 -2.98 -21.31 -16.38
N ASP A 287 -3.33 -22.44 -15.74
CA ASP A 287 -3.14 -22.70 -14.30
C ASP A 287 -1.67 -22.62 -13.82
N ALA A 288 -0.71 -22.62 -14.76
CA ALA A 288 0.71 -22.46 -14.48
C ALA A 288 1.07 -21.06 -13.98
N ALA A 289 0.35 -20.03 -14.41
CA ALA A 289 0.59 -18.65 -14.02
C ALA A 289 0.30 -18.40 -12.52
N GLY A 290 1.25 -17.80 -11.82
CA GLY A 290 1.21 -17.62 -10.35
C GLY A 290 1.44 -18.91 -9.55
N THR A 291 1.70 -20.05 -10.21
CA THR A 291 1.95 -21.35 -9.56
C THR A 291 3.35 -21.88 -9.89
N THR A 292 3.68 -22.00 -11.18
CA THR A 292 4.98 -22.49 -11.66
C THR A 292 5.77 -21.42 -12.42
N CYS A 293 5.11 -20.33 -12.83
CA CYS A 293 5.71 -19.14 -13.46
C CYS A 293 5.06 -17.86 -12.92
N GLY A 294 5.78 -16.75 -12.92
CA GLY A 294 5.28 -15.43 -12.49
C GLY A 294 4.78 -14.61 -13.68
N PHE A 295 3.88 -13.66 -13.43
CA PHE A 295 3.42 -12.73 -14.47
C PHE A 295 3.03 -11.37 -13.88
N ALA A 296 3.12 -10.34 -14.70
CA ALA A 296 2.66 -9.00 -14.34
C ALA A 296 1.12 -8.94 -14.41
N VAL A 297 0.46 -8.51 -13.34
CA VAL A 297 -1.00 -8.32 -13.35
C VAL A 297 -1.31 -6.97 -13.99
N ALA A 298 -2.05 -6.97 -15.10
CA ALA A 298 -2.46 -5.73 -15.76
C ALA A 298 -3.09 -4.75 -14.75
N PRO A 299 -2.71 -3.46 -14.75
CA PRO A 299 -1.96 -2.76 -15.80
C PRO A 299 -0.43 -2.77 -15.66
N ALA A 300 0.16 -3.62 -14.80
CA ALA A 300 1.61 -3.78 -14.69
C ALA A 300 2.27 -4.11 -16.03
N GLY A 301 3.40 -3.45 -16.29
CA GLY A 301 4.16 -3.57 -17.53
C GLY A 301 5.33 -4.56 -17.47
N GLY A 302 5.61 -5.16 -16.32
CA GLY A 302 6.73 -6.08 -16.14
C GLY A 302 6.62 -6.93 -14.89
N LEU A 303 7.29 -8.08 -14.92
CA LEU A 303 7.45 -8.98 -13.79
C LEU A 303 8.72 -8.60 -13.02
N GLU A 304 8.62 -8.44 -11.72
CA GLU A 304 9.78 -8.23 -10.87
C GLU A 304 10.32 -9.59 -10.42
N TRP A 305 11.63 -9.76 -10.28
CA TRP A 305 12.23 -10.99 -9.72
C TRP A 305 12.01 -12.32 -10.50
N HIS A 306 12.40 -12.35 -11.78
CA HIS A 306 12.34 -13.50 -12.70
C HIS A 306 13.00 -14.83 -12.22
N THR A 307 13.69 -14.83 -11.07
CA THR A 307 14.41 -15.99 -10.53
C THR A 307 14.07 -16.30 -9.07
N ALA A 308 13.24 -15.48 -8.40
CA ALA A 308 13.14 -15.50 -6.93
C ALA A 308 12.23 -16.59 -6.34
N CYS A 309 11.71 -17.51 -7.14
CA CYS A 309 10.88 -18.59 -6.62
C CYS A 309 10.97 -19.84 -7.48
N SER A 310 11.67 -20.86 -6.99
CA SER A 310 11.73 -22.19 -7.62
C SER A 310 10.61 -23.12 -7.16
N ALA A 311 9.82 -22.74 -6.15
CA ALA A 311 8.69 -23.51 -5.63
C ALA A 311 7.59 -22.61 -5.03
N CYS A 312 6.89 -21.85 -5.88
CA CYS A 312 5.77 -21.01 -5.44
C CYS A 312 4.56 -21.91 -5.08
N ALA A 313 4.47 -22.30 -3.81
CA ALA A 313 3.36 -23.11 -3.32
C ALA A 313 2.21 -22.21 -2.81
N PRO A 314 0.95 -22.64 -2.98
CA PRO A 314 -0.18 -21.99 -2.30
C PRO A 314 0.05 -22.01 -0.80
N SER A 315 -0.52 -21.03 -0.10
CA SER A 315 -0.51 -21.00 1.36
C SER A 315 -1.02 -22.34 1.92
N PRO A 316 -0.27 -23.00 2.84
CA PRO A 316 -0.71 -24.23 3.47
C PRO A 316 -1.86 -24.03 4.48
N LEU A 317 -2.27 -22.78 4.71
CA LEU A 317 -3.36 -22.46 5.63
C LEU A 317 -4.71 -22.94 5.08
N SER A 318 -5.56 -23.45 5.97
CA SER A 318 -6.94 -23.78 5.61
C SER A 318 -7.73 -22.51 5.21
N GLU A 319 -8.79 -22.68 4.41
CA GLU A 319 -9.71 -21.58 4.06
C GLU A 319 -10.24 -20.84 5.31
N LEU A 320 -10.52 -21.58 6.39
CA LEU A 320 -10.97 -20.98 7.66
C LEU A 320 -9.89 -20.09 8.28
N GLU A 321 -8.63 -20.55 8.29
CA GLU A 321 -7.51 -19.77 8.81
C GLU A 321 -7.21 -18.54 7.94
N LEU A 322 -7.28 -18.68 6.61
CA LEU A 322 -7.16 -17.54 5.70
C LEU A 322 -8.28 -16.52 5.94
N ARG A 323 -9.52 -16.95 6.18
CA ARG A 323 -10.62 -16.01 6.52
C ARG A 323 -10.42 -15.29 7.85
N LYS A 324 -9.76 -15.95 8.82
CA LYS A 324 -9.40 -15.33 10.10
C LYS A 324 -8.21 -14.39 10.02
N ARG A 325 -7.38 -14.46 8.97
CA ARG A 325 -6.16 -13.62 8.84
C ARG A 325 -6.33 -12.56 7.77
N GLY A 326 -6.89 -12.95 6.64
CA GLY A 326 -7.12 -12.12 5.49
C GLY A 326 -8.29 -11.15 5.63
N PHE A 327 -8.33 -10.24 4.66
CA PHE A 327 -9.48 -9.43 4.33
C PHE A 327 -10.62 -10.29 3.74
N LEU A 328 -11.77 -9.70 3.45
CA LEU A 328 -12.90 -10.39 2.82
C LEU A 328 -12.55 -10.85 1.40
N LYS A 329 -12.95 -12.08 1.03
CA LYS A 329 -12.79 -12.59 -0.33
C LYS A 329 -13.75 -11.84 -1.27
N GLU A 330 -13.33 -11.45 -2.47
CA GLU A 330 -14.13 -10.59 -3.36
C GLU A 330 -15.59 -11.07 -3.59
N ARG A 331 -15.81 -12.40 -3.63
CA ARG A 331 -17.16 -12.98 -3.75
C ARG A 331 -18.11 -12.53 -2.64
N ASP A 332 -17.57 -12.33 -1.46
CA ASP A 332 -18.27 -11.91 -0.24
C ASP A 332 -18.60 -10.39 -0.29
N LEU A 333 -17.86 -9.63 -1.12
CA LEU A 333 -18.02 -8.18 -1.29
C LEU A 333 -18.95 -7.80 -2.45
N ARG A 334 -19.17 -8.69 -3.42
CA ARG A 334 -20.09 -8.42 -4.54
C ARG A 334 -21.50 -8.98 -4.33
N SER A 335 -21.76 -9.62 -3.19
CA SER A 335 -23.06 -10.19 -2.88
C SER A 335 -24.07 -9.11 -2.46
N THR A 336 -25.37 -9.40 -2.57
CA THR A 336 -26.40 -8.53 -2.00
C THR A 336 -26.33 -8.43 -0.48
N SER A 337 -25.59 -9.35 0.16
CA SER A 337 -25.32 -9.37 1.60
C SER A 337 -23.96 -8.79 1.99
N ALA A 338 -23.24 -8.15 1.07
CA ALA A 338 -21.88 -7.67 1.31
C ALA A 338 -21.76 -6.79 2.57
N MET A 339 -22.74 -5.91 2.84
CA MET A 339 -22.73 -5.11 4.07
C MET A 339 -22.82 -5.95 5.33
N ARG A 340 -23.74 -6.92 5.37
CA ARG A 340 -23.86 -7.88 6.48
C ARG A 340 -22.58 -8.70 6.66
N GLU A 341 -21.92 -9.06 5.56
CA GLU A 341 -20.65 -9.79 5.59
C GLU A 341 -19.50 -8.93 6.14
N ILE A 342 -19.47 -7.63 5.78
CA ILE A 342 -18.56 -6.64 6.40
C ILE A 342 -18.83 -6.53 7.90
N GLU A 343 -20.09 -6.40 8.34
CA GLU A 343 -20.43 -6.34 9.77
C GLU A 343 -19.98 -7.57 10.53
N THR A 344 -20.29 -8.75 9.98
CA THR A 344 -19.93 -10.04 10.59
C THR A 344 -18.41 -10.18 10.71
N TRP A 345 -17.68 -9.73 9.69
CA TRP A 345 -16.22 -9.71 9.72
C TRP A 345 -15.69 -8.76 10.79
N LEU A 346 -16.21 -7.53 10.88
CA LEU A 346 -15.81 -6.57 11.91
C LEU A 346 -16.09 -7.10 13.33
N ASP A 347 -17.25 -7.74 13.53
CA ASP A 347 -17.62 -8.38 14.80
C ASP A 347 -16.69 -9.54 15.15
N GLY A 348 -16.38 -10.39 14.16
CA GLY A 348 -15.44 -11.51 14.32
C GLY A 348 -14.02 -11.07 14.68
N ARG A 349 -13.65 -9.83 14.37
CA ARG A 349 -12.38 -9.19 14.80
C ARG A 349 -12.46 -8.54 16.18
N GLY A 350 -13.65 -8.42 16.76
CA GLY A 350 -13.87 -7.66 17.99
C GLY A 350 -13.64 -6.15 17.82
N TYR A 351 -13.68 -5.64 16.59
CA TYR A 351 -13.45 -4.21 16.34
C TYR A 351 -14.61 -3.39 16.86
N THR A 352 -14.29 -2.37 17.67
CA THR A 352 -15.24 -1.43 18.26
C THR A 352 -14.81 0.03 18.05
N GLY A 353 -15.71 0.97 18.32
CA GLY A 353 -15.41 2.41 18.28
C GLY A 353 -14.83 2.89 16.94
N ARG A 354 -13.79 3.74 16.99
CA ARG A 354 -13.16 4.32 15.81
C ARG A 354 -12.39 3.31 14.97
N LEU A 355 -11.76 2.31 15.58
CA LEU A 355 -11.12 1.21 14.85
C LEU A 355 -12.13 0.49 13.95
N ARG A 356 -13.32 0.17 14.48
CA ARG A 356 -14.40 -0.44 13.69
C ARG A 356 -14.84 0.44 12.53
N GLU A 357 -15.00 1.72 12.76
CA GLU A 357 -15.42 2.69 11.74
C GLU A 357 -14.39 2.79 10.61
N THR A 358 -13.12 2.94 10.95
CA THR A 358 -12.02 2.97 9.97
C THR A 358 -11.96 1.67 9.17
N ALA A 359 -11.98 0.51 9.84
CA ALA A 359 -11.98 -0.79 9.16
C ALA A 359 -13.20 -0.98 8.25
N ARG A 360 -14.38 -0.48 8.66
CA ARG A 360 -15.58 -0.46 7.81
C ARG A 360 -15.39 0.39 6.57
N ILE A 361 -14.83 1.60 6.70
CA ILE A 361 -14.61 2.52 5.57
C ILE A 361 -13.69 1.88 4.52
N PHE A 362 -12.58 1.27 4.96
CA PHE A 362 -11.70 0.51 4.05
C PHE A 362 -12.43 -0.68 3.42
N ALA A 363 -13.20 -1.44 4.20
CA ALA A 363 -13.92 -2.60 3.67
C ALA A 363 -14.97 -2.20 2.62
N VAL A 364 -15.68 -1.09 2.84
CA VAL A 364 -16.63 -0.52 1.89
C VAL A 364 -15.93 0.01 0.64
N ALA A 365 -14.76 0.64 0.78
CA ALA A 365 -13.97 1.11 -0.36
C ALA A 365 -13.53 -0.05 -1.25
N VAL A 366 -13.02 -1.13 -0.66
CA VAL A 366 -12.65 -2.34 -1.40
C VAL A 366 -13.88 -2.97 -2.08
N ARG A 367 -15.04 -2.98 -1.42
CA ARG A 367 -16.29 -3.45 -2.02
C ARG A 367 -16.69 -2.63 -3.24
N ASP A 368 -16.66 -1.31 -3.11
CA ASP A 368 -17.22 -0.38 -4.10
C ASP A 368 -16.26 -0.06 -5.24
N TYR A 369 -14.95 -0.19 -5.02
CA TYR A 369 -13.92 0.20 -5.97
C TYR A 369 -12.86 -0.87 -6.24
N GLY A 370 -12.75 -1.89 -5.39
CA GLY A 370 -11.71 -2.90 -5.50
C GLY A 370 -10.33 -2.37 -5.16
N TRP A 371 -9.31 -3.02 -5.73
CA TRP A 371 -7.91 -2.65 -5.58
C TRP A 371 -7.13 -2.98 -6.83
N PHE A 372 -5.93 -2.42 -6.91
CA PHE A 372 -4.92 -2.76 -7.90
C PHE A 372 -3.73 -3.39 -7.19
N ILE A 373 -3.17 -4.45 -7.74
CA ILE A 373 -1.84 -4.92 -7.34
C ILE A 373 -0.86 -3.96 -7.99
N THR A 374 -0.25 -3.08 -7.20
CA THR A 374 0.53 -1.94 -7.70
C THR A 374 2.03 -2.15 -7.70
N ASP A 375 2.52 -2.92 -6.73
CA ASP A 375 3.93 -3.03 -6.40
C ASP A 375 4.25 -4.46 -5.94
N THR A 376 5.46 -4.96 -6.22
CA THR A 376 5.94 -6.20 -5.61
C THR A 376 6.42 -5.89 -4.21
N ALA A 377 5.90 -6.61 -3.22
CA ALA A 377 6.25 -6.40 -1.83
C ALA A 377 6.46 -7.73 -1.12
N GLY A 378 7.13 -7.71 0.04
CA GLY A 378 7.29 -8.91 0.87
C GLY A 378 5.97 -9.41 1.47
N THR A 379 4.91 -8.61 1.45
CA THR A 379 3.60 -8.88 2.06
C THR A 379 2.49 -8.22 1.25
N ALA A 380 1.24 -8.64 1.46
CA ALA A 380 0.07 -8.01 0.88
C ALA A 380 -0.46 -6.89 1.78
N THR A 381 -0.14 -5.66 1.40
CA THR A 381 -0.44 -4.46 2.19
C THR A 381 -1.13 -3.41 1.33
N PHE A 382 -2.27 -2.88 1.79
CA PHE A 382 -2.92 -1.74 1.16
C PHE A 382 -2.14 -0.45 1.44
N GLY A 383 -1.94 0.35 0.39
CA GLY A 383 -1.23 1.62 0.46
C GLY A 383 -2.08 2.74 1.08
N VAL A 384 -1.47 3.48 2.01
CA VAL A 384 -2.05 4.69 2.61
C VAL A 384 -1.02 5.82 2.58
N SER A 385 -1.49 7.05 2.74
CA SER A 385 -0.59 8.17 3.01
C SER A 385 0.03 8.02 4.40
N GLY A 386 1.35 7.87 4.45
CA GLY A 386 2.11 7.56 5.66
C GLY A 386 2.31 8.71 6.63
N SER A 387 2.71 8.36 7.85
CA SER A 387 2.90 9.26 8.99
C SER A 387 4.27 9.92 9.08
N ALA A 388 5.25 9.51 8.25
CA ALA A 388 6.55 10.16 8.20
C ALA A 388 6.49 11.67 7.88
N ASN A 389 5.40 12.19 7.31
CA ASN A 389 5.15 13.63 7.24
C ASN A 389 4.52 14.17 8.55
N PRO A 390 5.25 14.97 9.36
CA PRO A 390 4.72 15.49 10.62
C PRO A 390 3.85 16.75 10.49
N LYS A 391 3.89 17.49 9.35
CA LYS A 391 3.40 18.89 9.28
C LYS A 391 2.04 19.13 8.64
N ARG A 392 1.42 18.12 8.02
CA ARG A 392 -0.04 18.14 7.79
C ARG A 392 -0.75 17.71 9.08
N GLU A 393 -0.79 18.57 10.10
CA GLU A 393 -1.47 18.36 11.41
C GLU A 393 -1.48 16.89 11.92
N MET A 394 -0.35 16.20 11.73
CA MET A 394 -0.03 14.81 12.07
C MET A 394 -0.84 13.72 11.36
N HIS A 395 -0.41 13.20 10.20
CA HIS A 395 -0.99 11.97 9.62
C HIS A 395 -0.94 10.79 10.61
N GLY A 396 0.13 10.67 11.40
CA GLY A 396 0.21 9.70 12.50
C GLY A 396 -0.85 9.93 13.57
N ALA A 397 -0.91 11.13 14.17
CA ALA A 397 -1.92 11.43 15.19
C ALA A 397 -3.35 11.49 14.62
N HIS A 398 -3.52 11.77 13.33
CA HIS A 398 -4.79 11.67 12.62
C HIS A 398 -5.19 10.21 12.50
N TRP A 399 -4.30 9.32 12.04
CA TRP A 399 -4.55 7.88 12.04
C TRP A 399 -4.83 7.36 13.46
N GLU A 400 -4.08 7.80 14.47
CA GLU A 400 -4.34 7.51 15.88
C GLU A 400 -5.74 8.00 16.31
N SER A 401 -6.14 9.21 15.92
CA SER A 401 -7.48 9.77 16.19
C SER A 401 -8.60 8.97 15.49
N LYS A 402 -8.25 8.24 14.41
CA LYS A 402 -9.14 7.29 13.72
C LYS A 402 -9.10 5.90 14.35
N GLY A 403 -8.48 5.76 15.53
CA GLY A 403 -8.43 4.53 16.30
C GLY A 403 -7.30 3.58 15.90
N MET A 404 -6.32 4.05 15.10
CA MET A 404 -5.17 3.22 14.70
C MET A 404 -4.04 3.22 15.74
N ALA A 405 -4.20 3.95 16.86
CA ALA A 405 -3.22 3.93 17.94
C ALA A 405 -3.00 2.51 18.47
N GLY A 406 -1.75 2.03 18.44
CA GLY A 406 -1.39 0.68 18.89
C GLY A 406 -1.83 -0.45 17.94
N VAL A 407 -2.30 -0.12 16.74
CA VAL A 407 -2.53 -1.08 15.64
C VAL A 407 -1.27 -1.09 14.79
N CYS A 408 -0.50 -2.18 14.89
CA CYS A 408 0.69 -2.43 14.07
C CYS A 408 0.33 -3.10 12.75
#